data_AF-N9LQX7-F1
#
_entry.id   AF-N9LQX7-F1
#
_cell.length_a   1.000
_cell.length_b   1.000
_cell.length_c   1.000
_cell.angle_alpha   90.00
_cell.angle_beta   90.00
_cell.angle_gamma   90.00
#
_symmetry.space_group_name_H-M   'P 1'
#
loop_
_entity.id
_entity.type
_entity.pdbx_description
1 polymer ?
#
loop_
_entity_poly.entity_id
_entity_poly.type
_entity_poly.pdbx_seq_one_letter_code
_entity_poly.pdbx_strand_id
1 'polypeptide(L)'
;MKITQDGFDILRQTFGKLSQSQVDGINFLVSVLDEDTGITRPQAAYMLATAWHETAHTMQPVIEYGSEKYLRSKQYYPYIGYGYVQLTWLSNYKRMGDYLKVDLVKNPKLALQADIAARVMIVGMKKGMFTGKKLSDYIHQNHKDYIGARRIINGTDKAELIAGYAEIFETALHASEVAALSH
;
A
#
# COMPACT_ATOMS: atom_id res chain seq x y z
N MET A 1 9.08 -10.47 -9.11
CA MET A 1 8.84 -10.47 -7.65
C MET A 1 7.71 -11.43 -7.36
N LYS A 2 7.95 -12.39 -6.47
CA LYS A 2 6.94 -13.28 -5.90
C LYS A 2 7.26 -13.46 -4.44
N ILE A 3 6.27 -13.80 -3.62
CA ILE A 3 6.49 -14.22 -2.25
C ILE A 3 6.34 -15.74 -2.18
N THR A 4 7.38 -16.43 -1.74
CA THR A 4 7.41 -17.91 -1.63
C THR A 4 7.06 -18.35 -0.20
N GLN A 5 7.08 -19.66 0.02
CA GLN A 5 6.93 -20.22 1.36
C GLN A 5 7.94 -19.63 2.36
N ASP A 6 9.22 -19.51 1.97
CA ASP A 6 10.28 -18.92 2.80
C ASP A 6 9.97 -17.48 3.19
N GLY A 7 9.46 -16.68 2.24
CA GLY A 7 9.00 -15.32 2.51
C GLY A 7 7.85 -15.30 3.51
N PHE A 8 6.84 -16.15 3.33
CA PHE A 8 5.72 -16.24 4.27
C PHE A 8 6.13 -16.75 5.64
N ASP A 9 7.14 -17.59 5.75
CA ASP A 9 7.63 -18.09 7.04
C ASP A 9 8.30 -16.98 7.84
N ILE A 10 9.05 -16.09 7.20
CA ILE A 10 9.56 -14.84 7.80
C ILE A 10 8.38 -13.97 8.28
N LEU A 11 7.37 -13.74 7.44
CA LEU A 11 6.21 -12.94 7.83
C LEU A 11 5.47 -13.55 9.03
N ARG A 12 5.30 -14.88 9.07
CA ARG A 12 4.63 -15.58 10.17
C ARG A 12 5.43 -15.55 11.47
N GLN A 13 6.77 -15.57 11.37
CA GLN A 13 7.64 -15.45 12.53
C GLN A 13 7.49 -14.09 13.21
N THR A 14 7.31 -13.02 12.44
CA THR A 14 7.26 -11.65 12.99
C THR A 14 5.84 -11.14 13.24
N PHE A 15 4.90 -11.37 12.31
CA PHE A 15 3.52 -10.89 12.41
C PHE A 15 2.57 -11.90 13.06
N GLY A 16 3.06 -13.11 13.35
CA GLY A 16 2.25 -14.21 13.86
C GLY A 16 1.45 -14.90 12.77
N LYS A 17 0.44 -15.68 13.17
CA LYS A 17 -0.38 -16.44 12.23
C LYS A 17 -1.10 -15.51 11.26
N LEU A 18 -0.89 -15.74 9.97
CA LEU A 18 -1.63 -15.07 8.90
C LEU A 18 -2.89 -15.87 8.55
N SER A 19 -4.02 -15.18 8.39
CA SER A 19 -5.21 -15.76 7.79
C SER A 19 -5.01 -16.01 6.30
N GLN A 20 -5.86 -16.84 5.69
CA GLN A 20 -5.83 -17.04 4.24
C GLN A 20 -6.09 -15.73 3.49
N SER A 21 -7.01 -14.89 3.97
CA SER A 21 -7.28 -13.59 3.36
C SER A 21 -6.09 -12.63 3.40
N GLN A 22 -5.26 -12.68 4.44
CA GLN A 22 -4.01 -11.91 4.50
C GLN A 22 -2.98 -12.44 3.49
N VAL A 23 -2.83 -13.77 3.43
CA VAL A 23 -1.94 -14.43 2.44
C VAL A 23 -2.36 -14.06 1.02
N ASP A 24 -3.65 -14.14 0.70
CA ASP A 24 -4.19 -13.80 -0.62
C ASP A 24 -3.98 -12.32 -0.95
N GLY A 25 -4.21 -11.42 0.03
CA GLY A 25 -3.98 -9.99 -0.13
C GLY A 25 -2.51 -9.63 -0.36
N ILE A 26 -1.59 -10.27 0.36
CA ILE A 26 -0.14 -10.10 0.15
C ILE A 26 0.25 -10.61 -1.23
N ASN A 27 -0.19 -11.81 -1.62
CA ASN A 27 0.10 -12.38 -2.93
C ASN A 27 -0.40 -11.47 -4.07
N PHE A 28 -1.63 -10.97 -3.96
CA PHE A 28 -2.21 -10.04 -4.92
C PHE A 28 -1.41 -8.75 -5.03
N LEU A 29 -1.06 -8.11 -3.91
CA LEU A 29 -0.28 -6.88 -3.96
C LEU A 29 1.12 -7.13 -4.53
N VAL A 30 1.79 -8.22 -4.16
CA VAL A 30 3.09 -8.58 -4.73
C VAL A 30 2.99 -8.81 -6.24
N SER A 31 1.95 -9.48 -6.73
CA SER A 31 1.78 -9.69 -8.18
C SER A 31 1.55 -8.38 -8.93
N VAL A 32 0.70 -7.50 -8.42
CA VAL A 32 0.44 -6.19 -9.06
C VAL A 32 1.67 -5.29 -9.02
N LEU A 33 2.46 -5.33 -7.94
CA LEU A 33 3.71 -4.57 -7.85
C LEU A 33 4.76 -5.09 -8.83
N ASP A 34 4.76 -6.41 -9.11
CA ASP A 34 5.70 -7.02 -10.05
C ASP A 34 5.43 -6.67 -11.52
N GLU A 35 4.17 -6.36 -11.86
CA GLU A 35 3.80 -5.92 -13.21
C GLU A 35 4.48 -4.59 -13.59
N ASP A 36 4.87 -3.78 -12.60
CA ASP A 36 5.57 -2.51 -12.79
C ASP A 36 7.09 -2.67 -12.57
N THR A 37 7.82 -2.92 -13.66
CA THR A 37 9.29 -3.07 -13.67
C THR A 37 10.06 -1.86 -13.12
N GLY A 38 9.41 -0.71 -12.93
CA GLY A 38 10.01 0.47 -12.31
C GLY A 38 9.93 0.49 -10.77
N ILE A 39 9.31 -0.52 -10.14
CA ILE A 39 9.24 -0.66 -8.68
C ILE A 39 10.38 -1.56 -8.22
N THR A 40 11.27 -1.00 -7.39
CA THR A 40 12.33 -1.79 -6.76
C THR A 40 11.79 -2.58 -5.58
N ARG A 41 12.49 -3.65 -5.18
CA ARG A 41 12.11 -4.45 -3.99
C ARG A 41 11.96 -3.60 -2.72
N PRO A 42 12.86 -2.65 -2.39
CA PRO A 42 12.62 -1.76 -1.25
C PRO A 42 11.35 -0.91 -1.36
N GLN A 43 11.04 -0.42 -2.56
CA GLN A 43 9.80 0.34 -2.79
C GLN A 43 8.57 -0.54 -2.64
N ALA A 44 8.59 -1.76 -3.17
CA ALA A 44 7.53 -2.75 -3.00
C ALA A 44 7.31 -3.10 -1.52
N ALA A 45 8.38 -3.33 -0.78
CA ALA A 45 8.34 -3.60 0.66
C ALA A 45 7.68 -2.45 1.43
N TYR A 46 8.02 -1.20 1.10
CA TYR A 46 7.41 -0.03 1.72
C TYR A 46 5.91 0.12 1.38
N MET A 47 5.50 -0.19 0.13
CA MET A 47 4.09 -0.20 -0.24
C MET A 47 3.31 -1.29 0.51
N LEU A 48 3.86 -2.50 0.67
CA LEU A 48 3.25 -3.58 1.45
C LEU A 48 3.12 -3.21 2.93
N ALA A 49 4.17 -2.62 3.51
CA ALA A 49 4.16 -2.11 4.89
C ALA A 49 3.09 -1.03 5.11
N THR A 50 2.93 -0.14 4.14
CA THR A 50 1.89 0.89 4.16
C THR A 50 0.51 0.23 4.12
N ALA A 51 0.27 -0.67 3.15
CA ALA A 51 -1.01 -1.39 3.05
C ALA A 51 -1.32 -2.19 4.32
N TRP A 52 -0.32 -2.85 4.91
CA TRP A 52 -0.45 -3.56 6.18
C TRP A 52 -0.95 -2.62 7.28
N HIS A 53 -0.28 -1.48 7.47
CA HIS A 53 -0.64 -0.52 8.51
C HIS A 53 -2.04 0.11 8.30
N GLU A 54 -2.29 0.64 7.11
CA GLU A 54 -3.50 1.41 6.80
C GLU A 54 -4.76 0.55 6.72
N THR A 55 -4.62 -0.76 6.48
CA THR A 55 -5.76 -1.70 6.41
C THR A 55 -6.02 -2.43 7.72
N ALA A 56 -5.45 -1.95 8.83
CA ALA A 56 -5.48 -2.64 10.13
C ALA A 56 -5.03 -4.11 10.00
N HIS A 57 -3.97 -4.33 9.22
CA HIS A 57 -3.33 -5.62 8.96
C HIS A 57 -4.19 -6.62 8.15
N THR A 58 -5.36 -6.23 7.65
CA THR A 58 -6.20 -7.15 6.87
C THR A 58 -5.61 -7.49 5.51
N MET A 59 -4.75 -6.62 4.96
CA MET A 59 -4.22 -6.69 3.60
C MET A 59 -5.32 -6.71 2.53
N GLN A 60 -6.48 -6.13 2.87
CA GLN A 60 -7.62 -5.95 1.99
C GLN A 60 -7.95 -4.46 1.87
N PRO A 61 -8.50 -3.97 0.74
CA PRO A 61 -9.02 -2.62 0.66
C PRO A 61 -10.11 -2.40 1.73
N VAL A 62 -9.95 -1.38 2.57
CA VAL A 62 -10.92 -1.07 3.63
C VAL A 62 -11.58 0.29 3.45
N ILE A 63 -12.75 0.44 4.04
CA ILE A 63 -13.45 1.71 4.22
C ILE A 63 -13.00 2.36 5.52
N GLU A 64 -12.94 3.69 5.53
CA GLU A 64 -12.73 4.48 6.74
C GLU A 64 -13.66 4.00 7.86
N TYR A 65 -13.06 3.71 9.02
CA TYR A 65 -13.81 3.16 10.14
C TYR A 65 -14.77 4.20 10.72
N GLY A 66 -16.03 3.80 10.90
CA GLY A 66 -17.04 4.60 11.58
C GLY A 66 -18.46 4.23 11.21
N SER A 67 -19.42 4.70 12.01
CA SER A 67 -20.84 4.56 11.66
C SER A 67 -21.18 5.39 10.43
N GLU A 68 -22.24 5.02 9.70
CA GLU A 68 -22.67 5.80 8.54
C GLU A 68 -22.93 7.27 8.88
N LYS A 69 -23.54 7.54 10.05
CA LYS A 69 -23.76 8.89 10.56
C LYS A 69 -22.45 9.66 10.73
N TYR A 70 -21.43 9.02 11.30
CA TYR A 70 -20.11 9.61 11.49
C TYR A 70 -19.41 9.89 10.14
N LEU A 71 -19.46 8.95 9.21
CA LEU A 71 -18.86 9.12 7.88
C LEU A 71 -19.56 10.24 7.10
N ARG A 72 -20.90 10.33 7.17
CA ARG A 72 -21.69 11.40 6.56
C ARG A 72 -21.44 12.78 7.18
N SER A 73 -20.95 12.85 8.42
CA SER A 73 -20.62 14.14 9.04
C SER A 73 -19.22 14.67 8.65
N LYS A 74 -18.43 13.92 7.88
CA LYS A 74 -17.12 14.39 7.41
C LYS A 74 -17.28 15.46 6.33
N GLN A 75 -16.44 16.49 6.38
CA GLN A 75 -16.43 17.58 5.39
C GLN A 75 -16.13 17.09 3.97
N TYR A 76 -15.43 15.97 3.84
CA TYR A 76 -15.07 15.36 2.57
C TYR A 76 -16.05 14.27 2.13
N TYR A 77 -17.15 13.99 2.84
CA TYR A 77 -18.15 13.03 2.37
C TYR A 77 -18.71 13.47 0.99
N PRO A 78 -18.91 12.56 0.02
CA PRO A 78 -18.78 11.10 0.08
C PRO A 78 -17.37 10.53 -0.16
N TYR A 79 -16.35 11.39 -0.31
CA TYR A 79 -14.94 11.05 -0.57
C TYR A 79 -14.17 10.73 0.71
N ILE A 80 -14.73 9.83 1.52
CA ILE A 80 -14.10 9.26 2.73
C ILE A 80 -12.97 8.29 2.37
N GLY A 81 -12.24 7.81 3.37
CA GLY A 81 -11.12 6.87 3.16
C GLY A 81 -11.56 5.56 2.49
N TYR A 82 -10.98 5.25 1.33
CA TYR A 82 -11.12 3.95 0.68
C TYR A 82 -9.75 3.38 0.27
N GLY A 83 -9.66 2.04 0.28
CA GLY A 83 -8.55 1.31 -0.31
C GLY A 83 -7.36 1.10 0.63
N TYR A 84 -6.26 0.61 0.06
CA TYR A 84 -5.02 0.26 0.79
C TYR A 84 -4.32 1.45 1.46
N VAL A 85 -4.63 2.68 1.05
CA VAL A 85 -3.98 3.91 1.53
C VAL A 85 -4.98 5.00 1.96
N GLN A 86 -6.25 4.63 2.18
CA GLN A 86 -7.30 5.53 2.65
C GLN A 86 -7.40 6.83 1.82
N LEU A 87 -7.64 6.70 0.51
CA LEU A 87 -7.84 7.85 -0.39
C LEU A 87 -9.01 8.69 0.12
N THR A 88 -8.78 9.99 0.38
CA THR A 88 -9.78 10.94 0.89
C THR A 88 -9.81 12.20 0.05
N TRP A 89 -10.89 13.00 0.16
CA TRP A 89 -11.10 14.30 -0.49
C TRP A 89 -11.39 14.27 -2.00
N LEU A 90 -12.38 15.04 -2.43
CA LEU A 90 -12.78 15.18 -3.84
C LEU A 90 -11.60 15.46 -4.78
N SER A 91 -10.67 16.33 -4.38
CA SER A 91 -9.50 16.69 -5.19
C SER A 91 -8.61 15.48 -5.51
N ASN A 92 -8.39 14.58 -4.54
CA ASN A 92 -7.62 13.36 -4.77
C ASN A 92 -8.40 12.34 -5.59
N TYR A 93 -9.70 12.16 -5.33
CA TYR A 93 -10.55 11.28 -6.15
C TYR A 93 -10.59 11.73 -7.60
N LYS A 94 -10.72 13.04 -7.86
CA LYS A 94 -10.66 13.60 -9.20
C LYS A 94 -9.29 13.37 -9.83
N ARG A 95 -8.20 13.76 -9.16
CA ARG A 95 -6.83 13.61 -9.68
C ARG A 95 -6.52 12.15 -10.03
N MET A 96 -6.88 11.23 -9.14
CA MET A 96 -6.62 9.81 -9.32
C MET A 96 -7.53 9.19 -10.38
N GLY A 97 -8.82 9.55 -10.40
CA GLY A 97 -9.77 9.10 -11.42
C GLY A 97 -9.38 9.56 -12.83
N ASP A 98 -8.99 10.82 -12.98
CA ASP A 98 -8.51 11.40 -14.24
C ASP A 98 -7.24 10.68 -14.74
N TYR A 99 -6.34 10.29 -13.83
CA TYR A 99 -5.12 9.58 -14.15
C TYR A 99 -5.38 8.11 -14.53
N LEU A 100 -6.20 7.41 -13.74
CA LEU A 100 -6.51 5.99 -13.93
C LEU A 100 -7.55 5.73 -15.02
N LYS A 101 -8.21 6.79 -15.52
CA LYS A 101 -9.34 6.74 -16.45
C LYS A 101 -10.52 5.96 -15.87
N VAL A 102 -10.80 6.19 -14.60
CA VAL A 102 -11.91 5.61 -13.84
C VAL A 102 -12.71 6.74 -13.20
N ASP A 103 -14.03 6.77 -13.35
CA ASP A 103 -14.88 7.83 -12.76
C ASP A 103 -15.08 7.60 -11.25
N LEU A 104 -14.02 7.86 -10.49
CA LEU A 104 -14.00 7.80 -9.02
C LEU A 104 -14.80 8.96 -8.38
N VAL A 105 -15.08 10.03 -9.13
CA VAL A 105 -15.86 11.16 -8.61
C VAL A 105 -17.33 10.76 -8.50
N LYS A 106 -17.90 10.18 -9.58
CA LYS A 106 -19.28 9.69 -9.54
C LYS A 106 -19.41 8.38 -8.76
N ASN A 107 -18.37 7.55 -8.75
CA ASN A 107 -18.41 6.23 -8.12
C ASN A 107 -17.23 6.04 -7.14
N PRO A 108 -17.21 6.75 -5.99
CA PRO A 108 -16.05 6.73 -5.09
C PRO A 108 -15.79 5.35 -4.49
N LYS A 109 -16.82 4.52 -4.32
CA LYS A 109 -16.68 3.14 -3.85
C LYS A 109 -15.87 2.23 -4.78
N LEU A 110 -15.63 2.61 -6.04
CA LEU A 110 -14.71 1.87 -6.92
C LEU A 110 -13.29 1.82 -6.33
N ALA A 111 -12.89 2.78 -5.48
CA ALA A 111 -11.62 2.75 -4.78
C ALA A 111 -11.51 1.63 -3.70
N LEU A 112 -12.58 0.86 -3.46
CA LEU A 112 -12.54 -0.38 -2.67
C LEU A 112 -12.31 -1.64 -3.50
N GLN A 113 -12.39 -1.57 -4.83
CA GLN A 113 -12.05 -2.73 -5.67
C GLN A 113 -10.53 -2.93 -5.65
N ALA A 114 -10.07 -4.16 -5.44
CA ALA A 114 -8.67 -4.44 -5.14
C ALA A 114 -7.69 -3.97 -6.23
N ASP A 115 -8.06 -4.16 -7.50
CA ASP A 115 -7.31 -3.70 -8.67
C ASP A 115 -7.21 -2.16 -8.72
N ILE A 116 -8.31 -1.46 -8.52
CA ILE A 116 -8.34 0.01 -8.51
C ILE A 116 -7.57 0.54 -7.29
N ALA A 117 -7.78 -0.03 -6.11
CA ALA A 117 -7.11 0.36 -4.87
C ALA A 117 -5.59 0.20 -4.96
N ALA A 118 -5.10 -0.91 -5.54
CA ALA A 118 -3.67 -1.14 -5.76
C ALA A 118 -3.10 -0.12 -6.75
N ARG A 119 -3.81 0.16 -7.85
CA ARG A 119 -3.41 1.20 -8.82
C ARG A 119 -3.38 2.60 -8.19
N VAL A 120 -4.35 2.94 -7.34
CA VAL A 120 -4.37 4.19 -6.56
C VAL A 120 -3.13 4.31 -5.69
N MET A 121 -2.80 3.26 -4.93
CA MET A 121 -1.60 3.21 -4.08
C MET A 121 -0.33 3.38 -4.90
N ILE A 122 -0.13 2.57 -5.93
CA ILE A 122 1.07 2.57 -6.77
C ILE A 122 1.28 3.93 -7.42
N VAL A 123 0.25 4.45 -8.11
CA VAL A 123 0.34 5.75 -8.79
C VAL A 123 0.57 6.88 -7.79
N GLY A 124 -0.17 6.87 -6.69
CA GLY A 124 -0.07 7.93 -5.69
C GLY A 124 1.31 8.00 -5.05
N MET A 125 1.88 6.85 -4.69
CA MET A 125 3.20 6.77 -4.08
C MET A 125 4.34 7.01 -5.07
N LYS A 126 4.22 6.54 -6.32
CA LYS A 126 5.27 6.76 -7.34
C LYS A 126 5.29 8.20 -7.86
N LYS A 127 4.14 8.87 -7.93
CA LYS A 127 4.01 10.20 -8.55
C LYS A 127 3.80 11.33 -7.55
N GLY A 128 3.74 11.02 -6.26
CA GLY A 128 3.46 11.99 -5.21
C GLY A 128 2.07 12.60 -5.33
N MET A 129 1.08 11.83 -5.80
CA MET A 129 -0.30 12.28 -5.94
C MET A 129 -1.11 12.21 -4.64
N PHE A 130 -0.44 12.22 -3.49
CA PHE A 130 -1.08 12.42 -2.19
C PHE A 130 -0.57 13.73 -1.60
N THR A 131 0.70 13.78 -1.22
CA THR A 131 1.33 14.92 -0.52
C THR A 131 2.31 15.72 -1.37
N GLY A 132 2.57 15.31 -2.61
CA GLY A 132 3.67 15.82 -3.44
C GLY A 132 5.00 15.10 -3.24
N LYS A 133 5.12 14.25 -2.22
CA LYS A 133 6.29 13.41 -1.97
C LYS A 133 6.14 12.05 -2.64
N LYS A 134 7.20 11.56 -3.28
CA LYS A 134 7.19 10.29 -4.02
C LYS A 134 8.20 9.29 -3.47
N LEU A 135 8.02 8.01 -3.81
CA LEU A 135 8.93 6.94 -3.42
C LEU A 135 10.39 7.26 -3.73
N SER A 136 10.69 7.76 -4.93
CA SER A 136 12.06 8.08 -5.32
C SER A 136 12.68 9.28 -4.60
N ASP A 137 11.91 10.03 -3.80
CA ASP A 137 12.48 11.06 -2.91
C ASP A 137 13.15 10.42 -1.67
N TYR A 138 12.80 9.17 -1.32
CA TYR A 138 13.26 8.50 -0.09
C TYR A 138 13.91 7.14 -0.33
N ILE A 139 13.49 6.41 -1.36
CA ILE A 139 13.88 5.03 -1.64
C ILE A 139 14.32 4.95 -3.11
N HIS A 140 15.63 4.88 -3.31
CA HIS A 140 16.28 4.75 -4.62
C HIS A 140 17.63 4.02 -4.47
N GLN A 141 18.35 3.83 -5.58
CA GLN A 141 19.52 2.93 -5.65
C GLN A 141 20.58 3.13 -4.55
N ASN A 142 20.79 4.38 -4.09
CA ASN A 142 21.85 4.73 -3.14
C ASN A 142 21.31 5.24 -1.80
N HIS A 143 19.99 5.14 -1.56
CA HIS A 143 19.36 5.67 -0.36
C HIS A 143 18.05 4.94 -0.07
N LYS A 144 17.90 4.48 1.17
CA LYS A 144 16.70 3.79 1.65
C LYS A 144 16.29 4.40 2.98
N ASP A 145 15.32 5.32 2.93
CA ASP A 145 14.76 5.99 4.11
C ASP A 145 13.27 5.65 4.27
N TYR A 146 12.98 4.52 4.91
CA TYR A 146 11.60 4.10 5.18
C TYR A 146 10.87 4.99 6.18
N ILE A 147 11.60 5.61 7.12
CA ILE A 147 11.02 6.51 8.12
C ILE A 147 10.54 7.79 7.41
N GLY A 148 11.40 8.39 6.61
CA GLY A 148 11.09 9.58 5.83
C GLY A 148 9.98 9.37 4.80
N ALA A 149 9.92 8.17 4.21
CA ALA A 149 8.91 7.78 3.25
C ALA A 149 7.46 7.87 3.78
N ARG A 150 7.25 7.94 5.11
CA ARG A 150 5.91 8.17 5.68
C ARG A 150 5.24 9.43 5.15
N ARG A 151 6.05 10.43 4.77
CA ARG A 151 5.64 11.69 4.16
C ARG A 151 4.90 11.54 2.83
N ILE A 152 4.99 10.38 2.17
CA ILE A 152 4.27 10.07 0.94
C ILE A 152 2.77 9.95 1.20
N ILE A 153 2.37 9.39 2.35
CA ILE A 153 0.98 9.09 2.69
C ILE A 153 0.42 10.11 3.69
N ASN A 154 1.17 10.41 4.75
CA ASN A 154 0.76 11.30 5.83
C ASN A 154 1.97 12.11 6.31
N GLY A 155 1.96 12.73 7.49
CA GLY A 155 3.13 13.35 8.10
C GLY A 155 4.19 12.33 8.54
N THR A 156 4.54 12.30 9.82
CA THR A 156 5.51 11.34 10.39
C THR A 156 4.88 10.42 11.43
N ASP A 157 3.56 10.43 11.56
CA ASP A 157 2.86 9.55 12.49
C ASP A 157 3.10 8.08 12.12
N LYS A 158 3.45 7.28 13.14
CA LYS A 158 3.84 5.86 13.03
C LYS A 158 4.99 5.56 12.07
N ALA A 159 5.82 6.55 11.70
CA ALA A 159 6.88 6.38 10.71
C ALA A 159 7.86 5.23 11.06
N GLU A 160 8.35 5.18 12.30
CA GLU A 160 9.24 4.11 12.79
C GLU A 160 8.58 2.72 12.73
N LEU A 161 7.30 2.64 13.11
CA LEU A 161 6.56 1.39 13.11
C LEU A 161 6.40 0.84 11.68
N ILE A 162 6.01 1.70 10.74
CA ILE A 162 5.83 1.35 9.34
C ILE A 162 7.19 1.01 8.70
N ALA A 163 8.26 1.73 9.07
CA ALA A 163 9.61 1.39 8.64
C ALA A 163 10.02 -0.01 9.11
N GLY A 164 9.71 -0.37 10.36
CA GLY A 164 9.91 -1.73 10.87
C GLY A 164 9.15 -2.79 10.05
N TYR A 165 7.90 -2.52 9.67
CA TYR A 165 7.15 -3.41 8.77
C TYR A 165 7.82 -3.53 7.39
N ALA A 166 8.34 -2.43 6.85
CA ALA A 166 8.99 -2.41 5.54
C ALA A 166 10.27 -3.27 5.53
N GLU A 167 11.09 -3.22 6.58
CA GLU A 167 12.28 -4.09 6.69
C GLU A 167 11.89 -5.59 6.73
N ILE A 168 10.80 -5.94 7.41
CA ILE A 168 10.28 -7.32 7.47
C ILE A 168 9.81 -7.78 6.08
N PHE A 169 9.01 -6.97 5.39
CA PHE A 169 8.54 -7.28 4.04
C PHE A 169 9.71 -7.37 3.05
N GLU A 170 10.71 -6.49 3.14
CA GLU A 170 11.89 -6.53 2.28
C GLU A 170 12.68 -7.83 2.47
N THR A 171 12.87 -8.24 3.72
CA THR A 171 13.53 -9.51 4.08
C THR A 171 12.76 -10.70 3.50
N ALA A 172 11.44 -10.72 3.64
CA ALA A 172 10.58 -11.77 3.08
C ALA A 172 10.64 -11.83 1.54
N LEU A 173 10.60 -10.66 0.87
CA LEU A 173 10.73 -10.58 -0.59
C LEU A 173 12.11 -11.02 -1.06
N HIS A 174 13.17 -10.69 -0.32
CA HIS A 174 14.52 -11.11 -0.66
C HIS A 174 14.71 -12.63 -0.52
N ALA A 175 14.25 -13.22 0.59
CA ALA A 175 14.29 -14.67 0.77
C ALA A 175 13.55 -15.41 -0.35
N SER A 176 12.41 -14.85 -0.77
CA SER A 176 11.61 -15.40 -1.88
C SER A 176 12.35 -15.38 -3.22
N GLU A 177 13.12 -14.33 -3.48
CA GLU A 177 13.94 -14.22 -4.69
C GLU A 177 15.11 -15.20 -4.67
N VAL A 178 15.81 -15.35 -3.53
CA VAL A 178 16.92 -16.30 -3.37
C VAL A 178 16.45 -17.74 -3.57
N ALA A 179 15.31 -18.10 -2.99
CA ALA A 179 14.70 -19.42 -3.16
C ALA A 179 14.34 -19.70 -4.63
N ALA A 180 13.80 -18.72 -5.34
CA ALA A 180 13.44 -18.86 -6.75
C ALA A 180 14.65 -19.02 -7.70
N LEU A 181 15.84 -18.58 -7.30
CA LEU A 181 17.08 -18.76 -8.06
C LEU A 181 17.79 -20.09 -7.77
N SER A 182 17.40 -20.77 -6.69
CA SER A 182 18.02 -22.01 -6.22
C SER A 182 17.32 -23.28 -6.73
N HIS A 183 16.26 -23.12 -7.54
CA HIS A 183 15.42 -24.17 -8.10
C HIS A 183 15.22 -23.96 -9.60
#